data_AF-A0A5N6A7J1-F1
#
_entry.id   AF-A0A5N6A7J1-F1
#
_cell.length_a   1.000
_cell.length_b   1.000
_cell.length_c   1.000
_cell.angle_alpha   90.00
_cell.angle_beta   90.00
_cell.angle_gamma   90.00
#
_symmetry.space_group_name_H-M   'P 1'
#
loop_
_entity.id
_entity.type
_entity.pdbx_description
1 polymer ?
#
loop_
_entity_poly.entity_id
_entity_poly.type
_entity_poly.pdbx_seq_one_letter_code
_entity_poly.pdbx_strand_id
1 'polypeptide(L)'
;MTAREAGEGWLVLATGTDVLLALGAGVGGAMAVEPDVLGNVTFVVAFVGCAFGFSFVNHVFGMWLARASLGKLLWALRVVRVNDGGRPGFWRSIGRWLLGFAFLAVMAIAEDGGGVGEAAGLRTVRRRDLRGYANDGTYRV
;
A
#
# COMPACT_ATOMS: atom_id res chain seq x y z
N MET A 1 -23.13 2.96 -7.76
CA MET A 1 -22.93 2.16 -6.53
C MET A 1 -21.46 1.73 -6.48
N THR A 2 -20.77 2.00 -5.39
CA THR A 2 -19.30 1.82 -5.27
C THR A 2 -18.96 0.50 -4.56
N ALA A 3 -17.83 -0.12 -4.89
CA ALA A 3 -17.47 -1.41 -4.31
C ALA A 3 -17.29 -1.38 -2.78
N ARG A 4 -17.71 -2.44 -2.07
CA ARG A 4 -17.63 -2.53 -0.60
C ARG A 4 -16.17 -2.49 -0.14
N GLU A 5 -15.86 -1.57 0.77
CA GLU A 5 -14.54 -1.43 1.36
C GLU A 5 -14.15 -2.66 2.19
N ALA A 6 -12.88 -3.05 2.15
CA ALA A 6 -12.37 -4.08 3.03
C ALA A 6 -12.38 -3.58 4.48
N GLY A 7 -12.79 -4.43 5.41
CA GLY A 7 -12.82 -4.06 6.83
C GLY A 7 -11.43 -3.70 7.37
N GLU A 8 -11.40 -2.80 8.34
CA GLU A 8 -10.21 -2.15 8.88
C GLU A 8 -9.10 -3.12 9.30
N GLY A 9 -9.43 -4.22 9.99
CA GLY A 9 -8.43 -5.23 10.38
C GLY A 9 -7.63 -5.82 9.21
N TRP A 10 -8.25 -5.97 8.03
CA TRP A 10 -7.55 -6.44 6.82
C TRP A 10 -6.68 -5.36 6.20
N LEU A 11 -7.11 -4.11 6.30
CA LEU A 11 -6.32 -2.97 5.86
C LEU A 11 -5.07 -2.83 6.73
N VAL A 12 -5.20 -3.01 8.05
CA VAL A 12 -4.08 -3.00 9.01
C VAL A 12 -3.11 -4.13 8.71
N LEU A 13 -3.58 -5.37 8.55
CA LEU A 13 -2.70 -6.52 8.23
C LEU A 13 -1.93 -6.31 6.92
N ALA A 14 -2.61 -5.85 5.87
CA ALA A 14 -1.96 -5.60 4.59
C ALA A 14 -0.95 -4.45 4.65
N THR A 15 -1.28 -3.39 5.39
CA THR A 15 -0.37 -2.26 5.61
C THR A 15 0.85 -2.68 6.43
N GLY A 16 0.65 -3.43 7.52
CA GLY A 16 1.74 -3.98 8.33
C GLY A 16 2.66 -4.89 7.51
N THR A 17 2.08 -5.73 6.64
CA THR A 17 2.88 -6.57 5.72
C THR A 17 3.69 -5.73 4.75
N ASP A 18 3.09 -4.70 4.13
CA ASP A 18 3.80 -3.79 3.22
C ASP A 18 4.94 -3.05 3.93
N VAL A 19 4.74 -2.60 5.18
CA VAL A 19 5.76 -1.95 6.02
C VAL A 19 6.91 -2.91 6.32
N LEU A 20 6.62 -4.14 6.77
CA LEU A 20 7.66 -5.14 7.06
C LEU A 20 8.47 -5.49 5.82
N LEU A 21 7.82 -5.62 4.66
CA LEU A 21 8.53 -5.85 3.39
C LEU A 21 9.44 -4.68 3.02
N ALA A 22 8.98 -3.44 3.19
CA ALA A 22 9.79 -2.25 2.92
C ALA A 22 10.99 -2.14 3.87
N LEU A 23 10.79 -2.39 5.17
CA LEU A 23 11.88 -2.41 6.15
C LEU A 23 12.88 -3.52 5.86
N GLY A 24 12.40 -4.73 5.53
CA GLY A 24 13.24 -5.85 5.14
C GLY A 24 14.07 -5.56 3.88
N ALA A 25 13.46 -4.94 2.87
CA ALA A 25 14.16 -4.48 1.67
C ALA A 25 15.18 -3.38 1.98
N GLY A 26 14.87 -2.49 2.92
CA GLY A 26 15.80 -1.49 3.45
C GLY A 26 17.03 -2.13 4.06
N VAL A 27 16.85 -3.06 5.01
CA VAL A 27 17.97 -3.76 5.66
C VAL A 27 18.76 -4.57 4.66
N GLY A 28 18.10 -5.40 3.85
CA GLY A 28 18.77 -6.24 2.86
C GLY A 28 19.53 -5.43 1.82
N GLY A 29 18.95 -4.31 1.35
CA GLY A 29 19.60 -3.40 0.43
C GLY A 29 20.79 -2.67 1.04
N ALA A 30 20.65 -2.17 2.27
CA ALA A 30 21.75 -1.53 2.99
C ALA A 30 22.91 -2.49 3.22
N MET A 31 22.64 -3.72 3.66
CA MET A 31 23.67 -4.75 3.86
C MET A 31 24.35 -5.17 2.55
N ALA A 32 23.65 -5.08 1.41
CA ALA A 32 24.22 -5.41 0.11
C ALA A 32 25.13 -4.30 -0.44
N VAL A 33 24.87 -3.04 -0.08
CA VAL A 33 25.65 -1.87 -0.54
C VAL A 33 26.78 -1.53 0.43
N GLU A 34 26.53 -1.63 1.74
CA GLU A 34 27.43 -1.24 2.83
C GLU A 34 27.57 -2.41 3.84
N PRO A 35 28.22 -3.53 3.48
CA PRO A 35 28.25 -4.75 4.31
C PRO A 35 29.01 -4.60 5.64
N ASP A 36 29.97 -3.68 5.72
CA ASP A 36 30.95 -3.61 6.82
C ASP A 36 30.70 -2.45 7.82
N VAL A 37 29.60 -1.71 7.69
CA VAL A 37 29.43 -0.42 8.42
C VAL A 37 28.04 -0.24 9.03
N LEU A 38 27.61 -1.23 9.81
CA LEU A 38 26.36 -1.15 10.57
C LEU A 38 26.32 0.11 11.44
N GLY A 39 25.31 0.95 11.21
CA GLY A 39 25.01 2.12 12.05
C GLY A 39 25.72 3.42 11.68
N ASN A 40 26.48 3.48 10.58
CA ASN A 40 27.02 4.75 10.09
C ASN A 40 25.99 5.50 9.20
N VAL A 41 26.31 6.75 8.82
CA VAL A 41 25.40 7.59 8.01
C VAL A 41 25.15 6.98 6.63
N THR A 42 26.15 6.36 5.99
CA THR A 42 25.97 5.75 4.66
C THR A 42 25.02 4.57 4.69
N PHE A 43 25.11 3.73 5.73
CA PHE A 43 24.18 2.64 5.98
C PHE A 43 22.75 3.14 6.19
N VAL A 44 22.55 4.19 7.00
CA VAL A 44 21.22 4.77 7.22
C VAL A 44 20.65 5.33 5.91
N VAL A 45 21.46 6.03 5.12
CA VAL A 45 21.05 6.55 3.81
C VAL A 45 20.69 5.42 2.85
N ALA A 46 21.50 4.35 2.79
CA ALA A 46 21.22 3.17 1.96
C ALA A 46 19.94 2.46 2.41
N PHE A 47 19.75 2.28 3.73
CA PHE A 47 18.55 1.69 4.31
C PHE A 47 17.29 2.48 3.93
N VAL A 48 17.30 3.81 4.15
CA VAL A 48 16.17 4.67 3.83
C VAL A 48 15.91 4.67 2.31
N GLY A 49 16.96 4.77 1.50
CA GLY A 49 16.85 4.75 0.03
C GLY A 49 16.25 3.46 -0.49
N CYS A 50 16.73 2.30 -0.02
CA CYS A 50 16.22 0.99 -0.41
C CYS A 50 14.80 0.74 0.09
N ALA A 51 14.48 1.08 1.34
CA ALA A 51 13.14 0.93 1.89
C ALA A 51 12.12 1.80 1.12
N PHE A 52 12.49 3.06 0.85
CA PHE A 52 11.64 3.99 0.14
C PHE A 52 11.47 3.61 -1.34
N GLY A 53 12.56 3.22 -2.01
CA GLY A 53 12.54 2.73 -3.37
C GLY A 53 11.67 1.47 -3.53
N PHE A 54 11.83 0.50 -2.63
CA PHE A 54 10.97 -0.69 -2.60
C PHE A 54 9.50 -0.33 -2.36
N SER A 55 9.22 0.54 -1.38
CA SER A 55 7.86 1.03 -1.10
C SER A 55 7.23 1.66 -2.34
N PHE A 56 7.96 2.55 -3.03
CA PHE A 56 7.51 3.16 -4.27
C PHE A 56 7.18 2.12 -5.34
N VAL A 57 8.07 1.16 -5.57
CA VAL A 57 7.85 0.10 -6.56
C VAL A 57 6.62 -0.74 -6.20
N ASN A 58 6.56 -1.23 -4.96
CA ASN A 58 5.49 -2.07 -4.44
C ASN A 58 4.12 -1.38 -4.52
N HIS A 59 4.05 -0.10 -4.14
CA HIS A 59 2.79 0.63 -4.12
C HIS A 59 2.44 1.20 -5.49
N VAL A 60 3.32 1.95 -6.15
CA VAL A 60 2.97 2.65 -7.39
C VAL A 60 2.81 1.67 -8.55
N PHE A 61 3.82 0.84 -8.81
CA PHE A 61 3.74 -0.14 -9.90
C PHE A 61 2.83 -1.30 -9.53
N GLY A 62 2.81 -1.76 -8.28
CA GLY A 62 1.87 -2.78 -7.83
C GLY A 62 0.41 -2.35 -7.99
N MET A 63 0.06 -1.11 -7.59
CA MET A 63 -1.30 -0.59 -7.81
C MET A 63 -1.61 -0.38 -9.30
N TRP A 64 -0.66 0.11 -10.09
CA TRP A 64 -0.88 0.35 -11.51
C TRP A 64 -1.05 -0.95 -12.33
N LEU A 65 -0.18 -1.92 -12.12
CA LEU A 65 -0.14 -3.17 -12.88
C LEU A 65 -1.03 -4.25 -12.26
N ALA A 66 -0.88 -4.52 -10.96
CA ALA A 66 -1.56 -5.61 -10.27
C ALA A 66 -2.83 -5.17 -9.51
N ARG A 67 -3.15 -3.87 -9.51
CA ARG A 67 -4.23 -3.29 -8.69
C ARG A 67 -4.05 -3.59 -7.20
N ALA A 68 -2.83 -3.83 -6.73
CA ALA A 68 -2.54 -4.16 -5.33
C ALA A 68 -1.03 -4.11 -5.07
N SER A 69 -0.64 -3.74 -3.86
CA SER A 69 0.70 -4.01 -3.33
C SER A 69 0.83 -5.48 -2.93
N LEU A 70 2.06 -5.96 -2.70
CA LEU A 70 2.36 -7.33 -2.29
C LEU A 70 1.60 -7.75 -1.02
N GLY A 71 1.57 -6.91 0.02
CA GLY A 71 0.79 -7.20 1.23
C GLY A 71 -0.70 -7.36 0.91
N LYS A 72 -1.25 -6.48 0.06
CA LYS A 72 -2.65 -6.58 -0.37
C LYS A 72 -2.91 -7.85 -1.18
N LEU A 73 -1.97 -8.27 -2.04
CA LEU A 73 -2.08 -9.52 -2.78
C LEU A 73 -2.15 -10.73 -1.84
N LEU A 74 -1.27 -10.75 -0.83
CA LEU A 74 -1.19 -11.81 0.16
C LEU A 74 -2.52 -11.97 0.92
N TRP A 75 -3.17 -10.86 1.26
CA TRP A 75 -4.48 -10.85 1.94
C TRP A 75 -5.69 -10.82 0.99
N ALA A 76 -5.48 -11.14 -0.29
CA ALA A 76 -6.52 -11.15 -1.33
C ALA A 76 -7.32 -9.84 -1.45
N LEU A 77 -6.67 -8.70 -1.22
CA LEU A 77 -7.20 -7.35 -1.40
C LEU A 77 -6.84 -6.80 -2.78
N ARG A 78 -7.66 -5.86 -3.27
CA ARG A 78 -7.48 -5.14 -4.53
C ARG A 78 -7.84 -3.67 -4.33
N VAL A 79 -7.20 -2.81 -5.09
CA VAL A 79 -7.45 -1.37 -5.15
C VAL A 79 -8.20 -1.06 -6.44
N VAL A 80 -9.31 -0.36 -6.30
CA VAL A 80 -10.18 -0.01 -7.42
C VAL A 80 -10.53 1.47 -7.37
N ARG A 81 -10.83 2.05 -8.54
CA ARG A 81 -11.39 3.41 -8.60
C ARG A 81 -12.79 3.41 -8.00
N VAL A 82 -13.07 4.41 -7.18
CA VAL A 82 -14.37 4.54 -6.49
C VAL A 82 -15.51 4.71 -7.50
N ASN A 83 -15.32 5.56 -8.51
CA ASN A 83 -16.38 5.94 -9.45
C ASN A 83 -16.88 4.79 -10.33
N ASP A 84 -15.97 3.96 -10.84
CA ASP A 84 -16.28 2.98 -11.90
C ASP A 84 -15.72 1.57 -11.62
N GLY A 85 -15.10 1.34 -10.46
CA GLY A 85 -14.48 0.06 -10.12
C GLY A 85 -13.27 -0.30 -11.00
N GLY A 86 -12.80 0.64 -11.83
CA GLY A 86 -11.71 0.44 -12.80
C GLY A 86 -10.33 0.31 -12.17
N ARG A 87 -9.30 0.21 -13.03
CA ARG A 87 -7.90 0.11 -12.60
C ARG A 87 -7.37 1.47 -12.12
N PRO A 88 -6.51 1.52 -11.09
CA PRO A 88 -5.78 2.73 -10.74
C PRO A 88 -4.94 3.23 -11.92
N GLY A 89 -4.97 4.54 -12.18
CA GLY A 89 -4.02 5.16 -13.11
C GLY A 89 -2.70 5.46 -12.42
N PHE A 90 -1.60 5.57 -13.17
CA PHE A 90 -0.26 5.80 -12.62
C PHE A 90 -0.19 7.02 -11.69
N TRP A 91 -0.67 8.18 -12.11
CA TRP A 91 -0.67 9.40 -11.29
C TRP A 91 -1.56 9.30 -10.04
N ARG A 92 -2.67 8.55 -10.11
CA ARG A 92 -3.51 8.29 -8.91
C ARG A 92 -2.79 7.36 -7.93
N SER A 93 -2.02 6.39 -8.44
CA SER A 93 -1.18 5.52 -7.62
C SER A 93 -0.09 6.32 -6.91
N ILE A 94 0.57 7.26 -7.58
CA ILE A 94 1.54 8.18 -6.97
C ILE A 94 0.86 9.02 -5.89
N GLY A 95 -0.26 9.67 -6.21
CA GLY A 95 -0.99 10.50 -5.24
C GLY A 95 -1.42 9.71 -3.99
N ARG A 96 -1.91 8.48 -4.17
CA ARG A 96 -2.26 7.61 -3.04
C ARG A 96 -1.05 7.20 -2.20
N TRP A 97 0.10 6.96 -2.83
CA TRP A 97 1.35 6.63 -2.15
C TRP A 97 1.90 7.81 -1.34
N LEU A 98 1.90 9.02 -1.92
CA LEU A 98 2.29 10.25 -1.20
C LEU A 98 1.36 10.55 -0.02
N LEU A 99 0.04 10.39 -0.21
CA LEU A 99 -0.92 10.54 0.89
C LEU A 99 -0.65 9.54 2.01
N GLY A 100 -0.30 8.29 1.68
CA GLY A 100 0.07 7.28 2.68
C GLY A 100 1.23 7.75 3.57
N PHE A 101 2.24 8.40 3.00
CA PHE A 101 3.33 8.98 3.79
C PHE A 101 2.91 10.21 4.59
N ALA A 102 2.10 11.09 4.02
CA ALA A 102 1.57 12.25 4.75
C ALA A 102 0.75 11.79 5.97
N PHE A 103 -0.10 10.76 5.82
CA PHE A 103 -0.81 10.16 6.94
C PHE A 103 0.14 9.52 7.94
N LEU A 104 1.15 8.76 7.50
CA LEU A 104 2.13 8.15 8.42
C LEU A 104 2.89 9.22 9.23
N ALA A 105 3.28 10.31 8.59
CA ALA A 105 3.92 11.45 9.25
C ALA A 105 2.97 12.14 10.25
N VAL A 106 1.70 12.35 9.88
CA VAL A 106 0.68 12.90 10.78
C VAL A 106 0.45 11.96 11.96
N MET A 107 0.31 10.66 11.76
CA MET A 107 0.13 9.68 12.85
C MET A 107 1.33 9.68 13.81
N ALA A 108 2.55 9.78 13.27
CA ALA A 108 3.77 9.82 14.07
C ALA A 108 3.88 11.11 14.92
N ILE A 109 3.22 12.20 14.49
CA ILE A 109 3.23 13.49 15.18
C ILE A 109 2.00 13.65 16.10
N ALA A 110 0.86 13.08 15.72
CA ALA A 110 -0.45 13.38 16.33
C ALA A 110 -0.93 12.32 17.34
N GLU A 111 -0.23 11.19 17.51
CA GLU A 111 -0.61 10.05 18.39
C GLU A 111 -2.03 9.46 18.16
N ASP A 112 -2.79 9.93 17.18
CA ASP A 112 -4.15 9.45 16.87
C ASP A 112 -4.20 8.68 15.56
N GLY A 113 -4.76 7.47 15.62
CA GLY A 113 -4.82 6.46 14.56
C GLY A 113 -6.14 6.43 13.79
N GLY A 114 -6.25 7.07 12.62
CA GLY A 114 -7.52 7.17 11.90
C GLY A 114 -7.42 7.14 10.36
N GLY A 115 -7.91 6.05 9.76
CA GLY A 115 -8.58 6.03 8.45
C GLY A 115 -7.73 5.97 7.16
N VAL A 116 -7.12 4.82 6.83
CA VAL A 116 -6.36 4.57 5.57
C VAL A 116 -7.20 3.81 4.50
N GLY A 117 -8.51 3.99 4.55
CA GLY A 117 -9.48 3.24 3.75
C GLY A 117 -9.59 3.66 2.28
N GLU A 118 -9.81 4.97 2.10
CA GLU A 118 -10.05 5.60 0.82
C GLU A 118 -9.14 6.83 0.66
N ALA A 119 -8.35 6.87 -0.41
CA ALA A 119 -7.45 7.98 -0.69
C ALA A 119 -7.22 8.11 -2.20
N ALA A 120 -7.12 9.36 -2.69
CA ALA A 120 -6.94 9.69 -4.11
C ALA A 120 -8.01 9.08 -5.05
N GLY A 121 -9.26 8.96 -4.58
CA GLY A 121 -10.37 8.36 -5.35
C GLY A 121 -10.21 6.85 -5.60
N LEU A 122 -9.38 6.19 -4.80
CA LEU A 122 -9.13 4.75 -4.82
C LEU A 122 -9.57 4.13 -3.49
N ARG A 123 -10.22 2.97 -3.58
CA ARG A 123 -10.70 2.19 -2.45
C ARG A 123 -10.09 0.80 -2.45
N THR A 124 -9.77 0.29 -1.26
CA THR A 124 -9.30 -1.09 -1.08
C THR A 124 -10.47 -2.00 -0.77
N VAL A 125 -10.60 -3.10 -1.50
CA VAL A 125 -11.74 -4.03 -1.44
C VAL A 125 -11.23 -5.48 -1.41
N ARG A 126 -12.02 -6.43 -0.92
CA ARG A 126 -11.64 -7.85 -1.04
C ARG A 126 -11.86 -8.35 -2.46
N ARG A 127 -10.99 -9.24 -2.94
CA ARG A 127 -11.10 -9.86 -4.27
C ARG A 127 -12.43 -10.61 -4.46
N ARG A 128 -12.96 -11.22 -3.38
CA ARG A 128 -14.26 -11.92 -3.42
C ARG A 128 -15.41 -10.95 -3.71
N ASP A 129 -15.36 -9.75 -3.16
CA ASP A 129 -16.41 -8.74 -3.27
C ASP A 129 -16.42 -8.06 -4.66
N LEU A 130 -15.30 -8.13 -5.39
CA LEU A 130 -15.22 -7.74 -6.80
C LEU A 130 -15.84 -8.76 -7.77
N ARG A 131 -15.74 -10.06 -7.44
CA ARG A 131 -16.31 -11.13 -8.27
C ARG A 131 -17.84 -11.16 -8.20
N GLY A 132 -18.42 -10.83 -7.04
CA GLY A 132 -19.86 -10.60 -6.91
C GLY A 132 -20.30 -9.53 -7.90
N TYR A 133 -19.84 -8.28 -7.70
CA TYR A 133 -20.20 -7.14 -8.54
C TYR A 133 -20.10 -7.38 -10.06
N ALA A 134 -19.04 -8.04 -10.54
CA ALA A 134 -18.85 -8.32 -11.96
C ALA A 134 -19.90 -9.29 -12.55
N ASN A 135 -20.51 -10.14 -11.71
CA ASN A 135 -21.46 -11.16 -12.14
C ASN A 135 -22.94 -10.73 -11.99
N ASP A 136 -23.27 -9.93 -10.97
CA ASP A 136 -24.67 -9.70 -10.55
C ASP A 136 -25.05 -8.22 -10.42
N GLY A 137 -24.11 -7.29 -10.58
CA GLY A 137 -24.34 -5.85 -10.46
C GLY A 137 -24.83 -5.38 -9.08
N THR A 138 -24.94 -6.28 -8.09
CA THR A 138 -25.55 -6.01 -6.78
C THR A 138 -24.84 -6.78 -5.67
N TYR A 139 -24.59 -6.10 -4.53
CA TYR A 139 -23.99 -6.75 -3.36
C TYR A 139 -25.04 -7.57 -2.60
N ARG A 140 -24.77 -8.86 -2.35
CA ARG A 140 -25.50 -9.63 -1.33
C ARG A 140 -25.05 -9.18 0.05
N VAL A 141 -26.02 -8.69 0.83
CA VAL A 141 -25.89 -8.20 2.21
C VAL A 141 -25.66 -9.37 3.16
#